data_AF-A0A639WF39-F1
#
_entry.id   AF-A0A639WF39-F1
#
_cell.length_a   1.000
_cell.length_b   1.000
_cell.length_c   1.000
_cell.angle_alpha   90.00
_cell.angle_beta   90.00
_cell.angle_gamma   90.00
#
_symmetry.space_group_name_H-M   'P 1'
#
loop_
_entity.id
_entity.type
_entity.pdbx_description
1 polymer ?
#
loop_
_entity_poly.entity_id
_entity_poly.type
_entity_poly.pdbx_seq_one_letter_code
_entity_poly.pdbx_strand_id
1 'polypeptide(L)'
;MAKDIAFKLGAVLDDEEAGIFADGYNVALLQSKYRDLSQPVDPQISEYEKIMLQAGWVMVPVEPTDEMIEAAMNCEDVLFNSDESFCVQFGNIYEAMLAAAPQH
;
A
#
# COMPACT_ATOMS: atom_id res chain seq x y z
N MET A 1 -6.36 16.08 23.76
CA MET A 1 -5.95 15.18 22.67
C MET A 1 -7.07 14.22 22.24
N ALA A 2 -7.46 13.20 23.02
CA ALA A 2 -8.55 12.29 22.64
C ALA A 2 -9.92 13.00 22.47
N LYS A 3 -10.27 13.87 23.42
CA LYS A 3 -11.47 14.71 23.34
C LYS A 3 -11.46 15.69 22.16
N ASP A 4 -10.29 16.17 21.73
CA ASP A 4 -10.17 17.07 20.56
C ASP A 4 -10.41 16.32 19.23
N ILE A 5 -9.97 15.07 19.15
CA ILE A 5 -10.19 14.21 17.97
C ILE A 5 -11.67 13.84 17.88
N ALA A 6 -12.28 13.43 18.99
CA ALA A 6 -13.71 13.14 19.06
C ALA A 6 -14.56 14.38 18.71
N PHE A 7 -14.20 15.56 19.24
CA PHE A 7 -14.86 16.82 18.93
C PHE A 7 -14.76 17.20 17.44
N LYS A 8 -13.60 17.00 16.80
CA LYS A 8 -13.42 17.18 15.35
C LYS A 8 -14.27 16.22 14.51
N LEU A 9 -14.63 15.06 15.06
CA LEU A 9 -15.53 14.08 14.45
C LEU A 9 -17.02 14.30 14.84
N GLY A 10 -17.33 15.37 15.58
CA GLY A 10 -18.69 15.73 15.99
C GLY A 10 -19.22 14.93 17.19
N ALA A 11 -18.37 14.18 17.89
CA ALA A 11 -18.74 13.43 19.08
C ALA A 11 -18.35 14.19 20.35
N VAL A 12 -19.29 14.35 21.28
CA VAL A 12 -19.02 14.82 22.65
C VAL A 12 -18.95 13.59 23.53
N LEU A 13 -17.75 13.27 24.01
CA LEU A 13 -17.49 12.10 24.85
C LEU A 13 -17.33 12.52 26.32
N ASP A 14 -17.84 11.69 27.23
CA ASP A 14 -17.49 11.80 28.64
C ASP A 14 -16.06 11.29 28.94
N ASP A 15 -15.64 11.32 30.20
CA ASP A 15 -14.27 10.94 30.59
C ASP A 15 -13.98 9.44 30.41
N GLU A 16 -14.98 8.57 30.59
CA GLU A 16 -14.85 7.12 30.44
C GLU A 16 -14.81 6.76 28.95
N GLU A 17 -15.71 7.33 28.16
CA GLU A 17 -15.76 7.18 26.71
C GLU A 17 -14.49 7.72 26.03
N ALA A 18 -13.93 8.82 26.54
CA ALA A 18 -12.67 9.37 26.04
C ALA A 18 -11.48 8.43 26.30
N GLY A 19 -11.48 7.71 27.42
CA GLY A 19 -10.49 6.68 27.73
C GLY A 19 -10.57 5.51 26.76
N ILE A 20 -11.77 4.97 26.57
CA ILE A 20 -12.03 3.86 25.64
C ILE A 20 -11.66 4.24 24.20
N PHE A 21 -11.99 5.46 23.77
CA PHE A 21 -11.64 5.96 22.44
C PHE A 21 -10.12 6.07 22.25
N ALA A 22 -9.39 6.57 23.25
CA ALA A 22 -7.93 6.68 23.20
C ALA A 22 -7.27 5.29 23.11
N ASP A 23 -7.73 4.35 23.92
CA ASP A 23 -7.21 2.99 23.92
C ASP A 23 -7.49 2.28 22.60
N GLY A 24 -8.72 2.38 22.08
CA GLY A 24 -9.09 1.83 20.77
C GLY A 24 -8.28 2.43 19.62
N TYR A 25 -8.06 3.74 19.62
CA TYR A 25 -7.24 4.42 18.61
C TYR A 25 -5.77 3.99 18.65
N ASN A 26 -5.20 3.87 19.86
CA ASN A 26 -3.82 3.41 20.04
C ASN A 26 -3.65 1.95 19.62
N VAL A 27 -4.61 1.08 19.93
CA VAL A 27 -4.62 -0.33 19.50
C VAL A 27 -4.69 -0.43 17.98
N ALA A 28 -5.55 0.33 17.32
CA ALA A 28 -5.66 0.34 15.85
C ALA A 28 -4.37 0.80 15.16
N LEU A 29 -3.73 1.86 15.69
CA LEU A 29 -2.42 2.32 15.21
C LEU A 29 -1.33 1.27 15.41
N LEU A 30 -1.28 0.62 16.57
CA LEU A 30 -0.32 -0.45 16.85
C LEU A 30 -0.52 -1.66 15.94
N GLN A 31 -1.77 -2.07 15.72
CA GLN A 31 -2.12 -3.13 14.79
C GLN A 31 -1.70 -2.79 13.35
N SER A 32 -1.95 -1.56 12.89
CA SER A 32 -1.54 -1.15 11.54
C SER A 32 -0.02 -1.16 11.31
N LYS A 33 0.77 -0.89 12.36
CA LYS A 33 2.24 -0.86 12.27
C LYS A 33 2.90 -2.23 12.38
N TYR A 34 2.21 -3.21 12.95
CA TYR A 34 2.70 -4.58 13.17
C TYR A 34 1.73 -5.63 12.61
N ARG A 35 1.06 -5.34 11.48
CA ARG A 35 0.25 -6.33 10.77
C ARG A 35 1.19 -7.39 10.20
N ASP A 36 1.21 -8.54 10.84
CA ASP A 36 1.78 -9.75 10.28
C ASP A 36 0.86 -10.28 9.19
N LEU A 37 1.33 -10.24 7.94
CA LEU A 37 0.61 -10.73 6.75
C LEU A 37 0.43 -12.26 6.75
N SER A 38 0.96 -12.97 7.76
CA SER A 38 0.76 -14.41 7.94
C SER A 38 -0.60 -14.77 8.57
N GLN A 39 -1.30 -13.81 9.19
CA GLN A 39 -2.64 -14.02 9.73
C GLN A 39 -3.71 -13.84 8.64
N PRO A 40 -4.79 -14.64 8.65
CA PRO A 40 -5.81 -14.57 7.62
C PRO A 40 -6.36 -13.15 7.52
N VAL A 41 -6.33 -12.66 6.28
CA VAL A 41 -6.90 -11.38 5.87
C VAL A 41 -8.33 -11.29 6.42
N ASP A 42 -8.63 -10.18 7.10
CA ASP A 42 -9.99 -9.88 7.56
C ASP A 42 -10.97 -10.15 6.41
N PRO A 43 -12.09 -10.87 6.60
CA PRO A 43 -13.03 -11.19 5.54
C PRO A 43 -13.41 -9.97 4.67
N GLN A 44 -13.49 -8.78 5.27
CA GLN A 44 -13.77 -7.53 4.53
C GLN A 44 -12.66 -7.11 3.57
N ILE A 45 -11.39 -7.38 3.90
CA ILE A 45 -10.25 -7.07 3.03
C ILE A 45 -10.22 -8.05 1.85
N SER A 46 -10.61 -9.32 2.06
CA SER A 46 -10.66 -10.33 0.98
C SER A 46 -11.74 -10.04 -0.08
N GLU A 47 -12.88 -9.48 0.34
CA GLU A 47 -13.91 -9.02 -0.61
C GLU A 47 -13.45 -7.78 -1.37
N TYR A 48 -12.78 -6.86 -0.69
CA TYR A 48 -12.21 -5.67 -1.32
C TYR A 48 -11.15 -6.03 -2.37
N GLU A 49 -10.25 -6.96 -2.07
CA GLU A 49 -9.25 -7.49 -3.01
C GLU A 49 -9.90 -8.09 -4.27
N LYS A 50 -10.96 -8.89 -4.11
CA LYS A 50 -11.70 -9.44 -5.25
C LYS A 50 -12.32 -8.37 -6.13
N ILE A 51 -12.92 -7.33 -5.52
CA ILE A 51 -13.50 -6.21 -6.26
C ILE A 51 -12.41 -5.45 -7.02
N MET A 52 -11.27 -5.20 -6.38
CA MET A 52 -10.13 -4.52 -6.99
C MET A 52 -9.55 -5.31 -8.17
N LEU A 53 -9.35 -6.63 -8.01
CA LEU A 53 -8.89 -7.51 -9.08
C LEU A 53 -9.87 -7.54 -10.26
N GLN A 54 -11.18 -7.61 -10.01
CA GLN A 54 -12.21 -7.53 -11.06
C GLN A 54 -12.21 -6.17 -11.78
N ALA A 55 -11.86 -5.10 -11.08
CA ALA A 55 -11.71 -3.76 -11.63
C ALA A 55 -10.33 -3.53 -12.31
N GLY A 56 -9.47 -4.55 -12.37
CA GLY A 56 -8.15 -4.48 -13.01
C GLY A 56 -7.06 -3.84 -12.15
N TRP A 57 -7.30 -3.66 -10.85
CA TRP A 57 -6.30 -3.17 -9.91
C TRP A 57 -5.52 -4.33 -9.30
N VAL A 58 -4.21 -4.15 -9.13
CA VAL A 58 -3.31 -5.11 -8.49
C VAL A 58 -2.71 -4.48 -7.23
N MET A 59 -2.55 -5.28 -6.17
CA MET A 59 -1.80 -4.83 -5.00
C MET A 59 -0.32 -4.95 -5.26
N VAL A 60 0.41 -3.87 -4.95
CA VAL A 60 1.86 -3.79 -5.10
C VAL A 60 2.43 -3.26 -3.80
N PRO A 61 3.56 -3.79 -3.31
CA PRO A 61 4.26 -3.22 -2.17
C PRO A 61 4.51 -1.72 -2.34
N VAL A 62 4.33 -0.96 -1.25
CA VAL A 62 4.61 0.49 -1.24
C VAL A 62 6.10 0.75 -1.49
N GLU A 63 6.96 -0.08 -0.90
CA GLU A 63 8.40 -0.10 -1.14
C GLU A 63 8.75 -1.28 -2.08
N PRO A 64 9.48 -1.07 -3.19
CA PRO A 64 9.86 -2.13 -4.11
C PRO A 64 10.67 -3.23 -3.42
N THR A 65 10.41 -4.49 -3.78
CA THR A 65 11.25 -5.62 -3.33
C THR A 65 12.54 -5.69 -4.14
N ASP A 66 13.52 -6.45 -3.64
CA ASP A 66 14.78 -6.69 -4.36
C ASP A 66 14.54 -7.28 -5.76
N GLU A 67 13.57 -8.19 -5.90
CA GLU A 67 13.19 -8.79 -7.19
C GLU A 67 12.57 -7.76 -8.15
N MET A 68 11.75 -6.82 -7.65
CA MET A 68 11.22 -5.72 -8.45
C MET A 68 12.34 -4.77 -8.90
N ILE A 69 13.29 -4.48 -8.04
CA ILE A 69 14.46 -3.63 -8.36
C ILE A 69 15.35 -4.32 -9.41
N GLU A 70 15.61 -5.62 -9.24
CA GLU A 70 16.36 -6.41 -10.22
C GLU A 70 15.66 -6.43 -11.58
N ALA A 71 14.34 -6.61 -11.62
CA ALA A 71 13.56 -6.57 -12.86
C ALA A 71 13.63 -5.19 -13.54
N ALA A 72 13.60 -4.10 -12.77
CA ALA A 72 13.79 -2.75 -13.29
C ALA A 72 15.18 -2.58 -13.91
N MET A 73 16.23 -3.05 -13.23
CA MET A 73 17.62 -2.92 -13.67
C MET A 73 17.94 -3.75 -14.93
N ASN A 74 17.27 -4.89 -15.10
CA ASN A 74 17.45 -5.79 -16.23
C ASN A 74 16.46 -5.51 -17.39
N CYS A 75 15.61 -4.49 -17.26
CA CYS A 75 14.68 -4.11 -18.31
C CYS A 75 15.44 -3.50 -19.50
N GLU A 76 15.08 -3.88 -20.73
CA GLU A 76 15.52 -3.16 -21.94
C GLU A 76 14.65 -1.91 -22.14
N ASP A 77 14.94 -0.89 -21.34
CA ASP A 77 14.18 0.35 -21.25
C ASP A 77 14.81 1.51 -22.04
N VAL A 78 16.09 1.42 -22.39
CA VAL A 78 16.80 2.50 -23.10
C VAL A 78 16.74 2.31 -24.62
N LEU A 79 16.16 3.29 -25.32
CA LEU A 79 16.24 3.40 -26.78
C LEU A 79 17.33 4.38 -27.18
N PHE A 80 18.16 3.97 -28.13
CA PHE A 80 19.15 4.84 -28.76
C PHE A 80 18.60 5.36 -30.08
N ASN A 81 18.53 6.68 -30.19
CA ASN A 81 18.07 7.34 -31.40
C ASN A 81 19.23 7.50 -32.39
N SER A 82 18.91 7.77 -33.66
CA SER A 82 19.91 8.00 -34.72
C SER A 82 20.73 9.28 -34.53
N ASP A 83 20.30 10.18 -33.65
CA ASP A 83 20.95 11.45 -33.32
C ASP A 83 21.86 11.37 -32.09
N GLU A 84 22.27 10.15 -31.71
CA GLU A 84 23.10 9.85 -30.53
C GLU A 84 22.45 10.18 -29.17
N SER A 85 21.18 10.61 -29.16
CA SER A 85 20.41 10.74 -27.93
C SER A 85 19.86 9.39 -27.47
N PHE A 86 19.51 9.30 -26.18
CA PHE A 86 18.83 8.14 -25.64
C PHE A 86 17.54 8.53 -24.91
N CYS A 87 16.58 7.63 -24.91
CA CYS A 87 15.31 7.79 -24.20
C CYS A 87 15.09 6.59 -23.28
N VAL A 88 14.82 6.88 -22.02
CA VAL A 88 14.48 5.87 -21.01
C VAL A 88 12.97 5.66 -21.03
N GLN A 89 12.55 4.42 -21.28
CA GLN A 89 11.15 4.02 -21.29
C GLN A 89 10.70 3.61 -19.88
N PHE A 90 10.42 4.61 -19.04
CA PHE A 90 9.94 4.39 -17.67
C PHE A 90 8.70 3.49 -17.58
N GLY A 91 7.86 3.48 -18.63
CA GLY A 91 6.73 2.57 -18.73
C GLY A 91 7.16 1.10 -18.72
N ASN A 92 8.17 0.73 -19.51
CA ASN A 92 8.67 -0.64 -19.57
C ASN A 92 9.32 -1.06 -18.25
N ILE A 93 10.03 -0.14 -17.59
CA ILE A 93 10.59 -0.37 -16.25
C ILE A 93 9.46 -0.67 -15.26
N TYR A 94 8.42 0.17 -15.26
CA TYR A 94 7.29 0.00 -14.35
C TYR A 94 6.54 -1.31 -14.61
N GLU A 95 6.32 -1.68 -15.87
CA GLU A 95 5.73 -2.96 -16.24
C GLU A 95 6.58 -4.16 -15.77
N ALA A 96 7.92 -4.07 -15.90
CA ALA A 96 8.83 -5.09 -15.41
C ALA A 96 8.77 -5.21 -13.88
N MET A 97 8.73 -4.09 -13.16
CA MET A 97 8.54 -4.07 -11.71
C MET A 97 7.20 -4.69 -11.30
N LEU A 98 6.12 -4.38 -12.01
CA LEU A 98 4.80 -4.94 -11.73
C LEU A 98 4.75 -6.46 -11.99
N ALA A 99 5.42 -6.93 -13.03
CA ALA A 99 5.51 -8.36 -13.34
C ALA A 99 6.28 -9.15 -12.26
N ALA A 100 7.28 -8.52 -11.64
CA ALA A 100 8.06 -9.08 -10.54
C ALA A 100 7.46 -8.78 -9.14
N ALA A 101 6.34 -8.07 -9.06
CA ALA A 101 5.68 -7.81 -7.80
C ALA A 101 5.13 -9.13 -7.20
N PRO A 102 5.20 -9.32 -5.87
CA PRO A 102 4.64 -10.50 -5.22
C PRO A 102 3.15 -10.68 -5.56
N GLN A 103 2.78 -11.86 -6.06
CA GLN A 103 1.40 -12.21 -6.33
C GLN A 103 0.86 -13.09 -5.20
N HIS A 104 -0.34 -12.76 -4.70
CA HIS A 104 -1.05 -13.51 -3.67
C HIS A 104 -1.84 -14.69 -4.25
#